data_AF-K7RHK9-F1
#
_entry.id   AF-K7RHK9-F1
#
_cell.length_a   1.000
_cell.length_b   1.000
_cell.length_c   1.000
_cell.angle_alpha   90.00
_cell.angle_beta   90.00
_cell.angle_gamma   90.00
#
_symmetry.space_group_name_H-M   'P 1'
#
loop_
_entity.id
_entity.type
_entity.pdbx_description
1 polymer ?
#
loop_
_entity_poly.entity_id
_entity_poly.type
_entity_poly.pdbx_seq_one_letter_code
_entity_poly.pdbx_strand_id
1 'polypeptide(L)'
;MGGVRIPFPPKGLPLSLRLEGDRLQGEVQARVPVFGEVRLPFAARLEGPLLKPLPLPPPALEVEGRLGEGVLDLSFRLHLGEKWGDRALAHILEALLLRHLEDALSPEAKTLV
;
A
#
# COMPACT_ATOMS: atom_id res chain seq x y z
N MET A 1 -3.89 -13.06 -3.49
CA MET A 1 -3.41 -11.67 -3.66
C MET A 1 -4.63 -10.83 -3.96
N GLY A 2 -5.07 -10.01 -3.00
CA GLY A 2 -6.14 -9.04 -3.23
C GLY A 2 -5.56 -7.83 -3.94
N GLY A 3 -6.21 -7.39 -5.03
CA GLY A 3 -5.93 -6.10 -5.64
C GLY A 3 -6.91 -5.08 -5.06
N VAL A 4 -6.42 -3.89 -4.70
CA VAL A 4 -7.27 -2.79 -4.25
C VAL A 4 -7.45 -1.80 -5.38
N ARG A 5 -8.70 -1.43 -5.63
CA ARG A 5 -9.07 -0.44 -6.63
C ARG A 5 -9.44 0.87 -5.95
N ILE A 6 -8.71 1.92 -6.27
CA ILE A 6 -8.92 3.24 -5.68
C ILE A 6 -9.04 4.32 -6.75
N PRO A 7 -9.84 5.38 -6.52
CA PRO A 7 -9.86 6.52 -7.41
C PRO A 7 -8.53 7.28 -7.37
N PHE A 8 -8.14 7.90 -8.48
CA PHE A 8 -6.98 8.77 -8.60
C PHE A 8 -7.46 10.20 -8.97
N PRO A 9 -7.27 11.21 -8.08
CA PRO A 9 -6.57 11.16 -6.80
C PRO A 9 -7.39 10.49 -5.67
N PRO A 10 -6.75 9.80 -4.71
CA PRO A 10 -7.41 9.05 -3.65
C PRO A 10 -7.85 9.98 -2.52
N LYS A 11 -9.05 10.54 -2.62
CA LYS A 11 -9.61 11.42 -1.59
C LYS A 11 -10.23 10.63 -0.45
N GLY A 12 -9.89 11.00 0.79
CA GLY A 12 -10.48 10.43 2.00
C GLY A 12 -10.05 9.00 2.32
N LEU A 13 -8.99 8.51 1.67
CA LEU A 13 -8.33 7.25 2.00
C LEU A 13 -7.09 7.53 2.85
N PRO A 14 -6.65 6.56 3.67
CA PRO A 14 -5.39 6.62 4.44
C PRO A 14 -4.15 6.47 3.54
N LEU A 15 -4.17 7.12 2.37
CA LEU A 15 -3.17 7.02 1.33
C LEU A 15 -2.92 8.41 0.76
N SER A 16 -1.66 8.82 0.76
CA SER A 16 -1.19 9.98 0.00
C SER A 16 -0.53 9.52 -1.28
N LEU A 17 -0.84 10.15 -2.40
CA LEU A 17 -0.17 9.91 -3.68
C LEU A 17 0.39 11.20 -4.26
N ARG A 18 1.58 11.10 -4.84
CA ARG A 18 2.18 12.15 -5.66
C ARG A 18 2.70 11.54 -6.96
N LEU A 19 2.29 12.13 -8.07
CA LEU A 19 2.79 11.78 -9.40
C LEU A 19 3.72 12.88 -9.90
N GLU A 20 4.98 12.54 -10.13
CA GLU A 20 6.03 13.43 -10.66
C GLU A 20 6.61 12.80 -11.93
N GLY A 21 6.20 13.27 -13.11
CA GLY A 21 6.59 12.64 -14.38
C GLY A 21 6.07 11.22 -14.49
N ASP A 22 6.97 10.25 -14.68
CA ASP A 22 6.68 8.81 -14.71
C ASP A 22 6.79 8.15 -13.34
N ARG A 23 7.01 8.91 -12.25
CA ARG A 23 7.20 8.35 -10.91
C ARG A 23 5.98 8.62 -10.03
N LEU A 24 5.35 7.53 -9.59
CA LEU A 24 4.32 7.55 -8.56
C LEU A 24 4.97 7.28 -7.20
N GLN A 25 4.76 8.17 -6.25
CA GLN A 25 5.17 8.00 -4.85
C GLN A 25 3.92 8.02 -3.98
N GLY A 26 3.96 7.26 -2.89
CA GLY A 26 2.88 7.29 -1.93
C GLY A 26 3.30 6.84 -0.55
N GLU A 27 2.43 7.14 0.41
CA GLU A 27 2.55 6.68 1.79
C GLU A 27 1.18 6.23 2.26
N VAL A 28 1.12 5.02 2.82
CA VAL A 28 -0.07 4.49 3.47
C VAL A 28 0.07 4.67 4.98
N GLN A 29 -0.93 5.29 5.60
CA GLN A 29 -0.95 5.55 7.04
C GLN A 29 -2.01 4.68 7.70
N ALA A 30 -1.60 3.69 8.48
CA ALA A 30 -2.53 2.75 9.13
C ALA A 30 -2.34 2.74 10.64
N ARG A 31 -3.42 2.55 11.39
CA ARG A 31 -3.35 2.32 12.84
C ARG A 31 -3.62 0.84 13.13
N VAL A 32 -2.58 0.09 13.47
CA VAL A 32 -2.70 -1.33 13.78
C VAL A 32 -2.63 -1.55 15.29
N PRO A 33 -3.53 -2.36 15.89
CA PRO A 33 -3.58 -2.59 17.33
C PRO A 33 -2.25 -3.01 18.00
N VAL A 34 -1.34 -3.64 17.24
CA VAL A 34 -0.03 -4.11 17.74
C VAL A 34 1.10 -3.13 17.43
N PHE A 35 1.04 -2.41 16.31
CA PHE A 35 2.12 -1.54 15.85
C PHE A 35 1.90 -0.06 16.15
N GLY A 36 0.71 0.32 16.62
CA GLY A 36 0.33 1.73 16.71
C GLY A 36 0.13 2.32 15.31
N GLU A 37 0.57 3.56 15.12
CA GLU A 37 0.55 4.23 13.81
C GLU A 37 1.75 3.78 12.98
N VAL A 38 1.49 3.23 11.80
CA VAL A 38 2.50 2.80 10.84
C VAL A 38 2.37 3.64 9.58
N ARG A 39 3.51 4.11 9.07
CA ARG A 39 3.63 4.80 7.79
C ARG A 39 4.47 3.95 6.86
N LEU A 40 3.89 3.56 5.73
CA LEU A 40 4.50 2.66 4.79
C LEU A 40 4.68 3.38 3.45
N PRO A 41 5.90 3.84 3.16
CA PRO A 41 6.18 4.47 1.88
C PRO A 41 6.24 3.42 0.77
N PHE A 42 5.86 3.85 -0.43
CA PHE A 42 6.14 3.12 -1.67
C PHE A 42 6.51 4.08 -2.78
N ALA A 43 7.20 3.54 -3.77
CA ALA A 43 7.46 4.21 -5.02
C ALA A 43 7.26 3.21 -6.16
N ALA A 44 6.72 3.70 -7.27
CA ALA A 44 6.54 2.93 -8.49
C ALA A 44 6.82 3.81 -9.70
N ARG A 45 7.25 3.18 -10.79
CA ARG A 45 7.43 3.79 -12.10
C ARG A 45 6.25 3.42 -13.00
N LEU A 46 5.72 4.41 -13.71
CA LEU A 46 4.74 4.22 -14.77
C LEU A 46 5.44 3.79 -16.06
N GLU A 47 5.08 2.62 -16.54
CA GLU A 47 5.44 2.10 -17.86
C GLU A 47 4.15 1.95 -18.68
N GLY A 48 3.76 3.04 -19.36
CA GLY A 48 2.43 3.16 -19.94
C GLY A 48 1.35 3.15 -18.84
N PRO A 49 0.36 2.23 -18.88
CA PRO A 49 -0.62 2.11 -17.82
C PRO A 49 -0.11 1.29 -16.62
N LEU A 50 1.05 0.62 -16.71
CA LEU A 50 1.52 -0.30 -15.68
C LEU A 50 2.36 0.41 -14.62
N LEU A 51 2.23 0.00 -13.37
CA LEU A 51 3.07 0.41 -12.26
C LEU A 51 4.08 -0.68 -11.94
N LYS A 52 5.36 -0.34 -12.06
CA LYS A 52 6.51 -1.17 -11.67
C LYS A 52 7.05 -0.70 -10.33
N PRO A 53 7.29 -1.60 -9.37
CA PRO A 53 7.73 -1.20 -8.03
C PRO A 53 9.17 -0.67 -8.11
N LEU A 54 9.44 0.38 -7.35
CA LEU A 54 10.79 0.88 -7.11
C LEU A 54 11.24 0.43 -5.72
N PRO A 55 12.45 -0.12 -5.57
CA PRO A 55 12.93 -0.61 -4.29
C PRO A 55 13.09 0.55 -3.30
N LEU A 56 12.65 0.33 -2.06
CA LEU A 56 12.81 1.23 -0.92
C LEU A 56 13.37 0.47 0.27
N PRO A 57 14.12 1.13 1.18
CA PRO A 57 14.54 0.50 2.42
C PRO A 57 13.32 0.17 3.30
N PRO A 58 13.29 -1.00 3.96
CA PRO A 58 12.20 -1.36 4.86
C PRO A 58 12.14 -0.46 6.11
N PRO A 59 10.95 -0.22 6.71
CA PRO A 59 9.66 -0.75 6.30
C PRO A 59 9.08 -0.02 5.08
N ALA A 60 8.69 -0.77 4.05
CA ALA A 60 8.15 -0.20 2.82
C ALA A 60 7.14 -1.15 2.15
N LEU A 61 6.30 -0.57 1.28
CA LEU A 61 5.42 -1.33 0.40
C LEU A 61 6.03 -1.39 -1.00
N GLU A 62 6.09 -2.59 -1.56
CA GLU A 62 6.16 -2.80 -3.00
C GLU A 62 4.75 -2.68 -3.55
N VAL A 63 4.61 -1.82 -4.57
CA VAL A 63 3.33 -1.57 -5.24
C VAL A 63 3.47 -1.89 -6.72
N GLU A 64 2.69 -2.85 -7.16
CA GLU A 64 2.51 -3.23 -8.55
C GLU A 64 1.07 -2.94 -8.95
N GLY A 65 0.82 -2.64 -10.22
CA GLY A 65 -0.54 -2.32 -10.59
C GLY A 65 -0.74 -1.71 -11.95
N ARG A 66 -1.89 -1.06 -12.08
CA ARG A 66 -2.29 -0.34 -13.28
C ARG A 66 -2.94 0.99 -12.93
N LEU A 67 -2.55 2.05 -13.63
CA LEU A 67 -3.26 3.32 -13.67
C LEU A 67 -4.00 3.43 -15.01
N GLY A 68 -5.33 3.52 -14.96
CA GLY A 68 -6.16 3.69 -16.15
C GLY A 68 -7.50 4.34 -15.81
N GLU A 69 -7.99 5.22 -16.68
CA GLU A 69 -9.33 5.86 -16.54
C GLU A 69 -9.58 6.52 -15.17
N GLY A 70 -8.53 7.05 -14.52
CA GLY A 70 -8.63 7.66 -13.20
C GLY A 70 -8.79 6.65 -12.04
N VAL A 71 -8.56 5.36 -12.30
CA VAL A 71 -8.57 4.28 -11.31
C VAL A 71 -7.17 3.69 -11.19
N LEU A 72 -6.74 3.46 -9.96
CA LEU A 72 -5.52 2.78 -9.60
C LEU A 72 -5.88 1.38 -9.10
N ASP A 73 -5.40 0.35 -9.78
CA ASP A 73 -5.53 -1.05 -9.38
C ASP A 73 -4.18 -1.50 -8.81
N LEU A 74 -4.09 -1.69 -7.49
CA LEU A 74 -2.84 -1.90 -6.78
C LEU A 74 -2.80 -3.26 -6.09
N SER A 75 -1.69 -3.95 -6.24
CA SER A 75 -1.26 -5.07 -5.41
C SER A 75 -0.14 -4.63 -4.49
N PHE A 76 -0.23 -5.00 -3.21
CA PHE A 76 0.74 -4.63 -2.19
C PHE A 76 1.56 -5.83 -1.74
N ARG A 77 2.86 -5.62 -1.57
CA ARG A 77 3.76 -6.53 -0.85
C ARG A 77 4.49 -5.74 0.22
N LEU A 78 4.49 -6.25 1.45
CA LEU A 78 5.09 -5.58 2.59
C LEU A 78 6.50 -6.12 2.85
N HIS A 79 7.43 -5.20 3.11
CA HIS A 79 8.81 -5.52 3.47
C HIS A 79 9.13 -4.88 4.82
N LEU A 80 9.20 -5.65 5.91
CA LEU A 80 9.48 -5.15 7.27
C LEU A 80 10.97 -5.18 7.67
N GLY A 81 11.82 -5.89 6.92
CA GLY A 81 13.25 -6.04 7.20
C GLY A 81 13.56 -7.03 8.34
N GLU A 82 14.83 -7.44 8.46
CA GLU A 82 15.26 -8.56 9.33
C GLU A 82 15.20 -8.28 10.85
N LYS A 83 14.93 -7.05 11.27
CA LYS A 83 15.02 -6.65 12.70
C LYS A 83 13.80 -7.01 13.55
N TRP A 84 12.76 -7.60 12.96
CA TRP A 84 11.57 -8.02 13.70
C TRP A 84 11.77 -9.46 14.18
N GLY A 85 12.11 -9.60 15.46
CA GLY A 85 12.36 -10.87 16.13
C GLY A 85 11.24 -11.89 15.88
N ASP A 86 11.65 -13.10 15.51
CA ASP A 86 10.86 -14.26 15.07
C ASP A 86 10.13 -14.10 13.72
N ARG A 87 10.70 -14.73 12.67
CA ARG A 87 10.12 -14.83 11.32
C ARG A 87 8.63 -15.19 11.30
N ALA A 88 8.18 -16.05 12.22
CA ALA A 88 6.78 -16.44 12.31
C ALA A 88 5.87 -15.28 12.76
N LEU A 89 6.31 -14.49 13.74
CA LEU A 89 5.59 -13.30 14.20
C LEU A 89 5.60 -12.22 13.12
N ALA A 90 6.75 -12.01 12.44
CA ALA A 90 6.85 -11.09 11.31
C ALA A 90 5.82 -11.42 10.22
N HIS A 91 5.68 -12.69 9.83
CA HIS A 91 4.70 -13.10 8.82
C HIS A 91 3.24 -12.92 9.24
N ILE A 92 2.89 -13.23 10.51
CA ILE A 92 1.54 -13.01 11.03
C ILE A 92 1.22 -11.52 11.02
N LEU A 93 2.16 -10.71 11.47
CA LEU A 93 2.00 -9.27 11.53
C LEU A 93 1.96 -8.62 10.13
N GLU A 94 2.74 -9.14 9.18
CA GLU A 94 2.69 -8.73 7.77
C GLU A 94 1.31 -9.00 7.18
N ALA A 95 0.76 -10.20 7.41
CA ALA A 95 -0.56 -10.57 6.93
C ALA A 95 -1.66 -9.70 7.55
N LEU A 96 -1.59 -9.42 8.87
CA LEU A 96 -2.54 -8.54 9.56
C LEU A 96 -2.48 -7.12 9.03
N LEU A 97 -1.28 -6.58 8.81
CA LEU A 97 -1.09 -5.25 8.27
C LEU A 97 -1.62 -5.18 6.83
N LEU A 98 -1.23 -6.12 5.95
CA LEU A 98 -1.72 -6.19 4.58
C LEU A 98 -3.25 -6.26 4.53
N ARG A 99 -3.87 -7.11 5.36
CA ARG A 99 -5.32 -7.19 5.44
C ARG A 99 -5.94 -5.88 5.87
N HIS A 100 -5.38 -5.23 6.89
CA HIS A 100 -5.86 -3.94 7.36
C HIS A 100 -5.72 -2.85 6.29
N LEU A 101 -4.66 -2.89 5.47
CA LEU A 101 -4.51 -1.98 4.33
C LEU A 101 -5.54 -2.26 3.24
N GLU A 102 -5.76 -3.52 2.88
CA GLU A 102 -6.79 -3.92 1.92
C GLU A 102 -8.17 -3.42 2.37
N ASP A 103 -8.52 -3.61 3.64
CA ASP A 103 -9.78 -3.14 4.20
C ASP A 103 -9.82 -1.60 4.20
N ALA A 104 -8.77 -0.90 4.64
CA ALA A 104 -8.78 0.56 4.75
C ALA A 104 -8.75 1.29 3.39
N LEU A 105 -8.24 0.64 2.34
CA LEU A 105 -8.15 1.19 1.00
C LEU A 105 -9.28 0.74 0.08
N SER A 106 -10.04 -0.30 0.45
CA SER A 106 -11.20 -0.75 -0.32
C SER A 106 -12.38 0.23 -0.17
N PRO A 107 -12.92 0.79 -1.26
CA PRO A 107 -14.04 1.73 -1.21
C PRO A 107 -15.29 1.16 -0.52
N GLU A 108 -15.49 -0.16 -0.58
CA GLU A 108 -16.63 -0.87 0.03
C GLU A 108 -16.54 -0.96 1.56
N ALA A 109 -15.35 -0.81 2.16
CA ALA A 109 -15.17 -0.91 3.61
C ALA A 109 -15.72 0.29 4.39
N LYS A 110 -16.19 1.34 3.70
CA LYS A 110 -16.83 2.52 4.32
C LYS A 110 -18.35 2.41 4.49
N THR A 111 -18.93 1.22 4.36
CA THR A 111 -20.34 1.00 4.75
C THR A 111 -20.43 0.02 5.91
N LEU A 112 -20.03 0.44 7.10
CA LEU A 112 -20.61 -0.06 8.34
C LEU A 112 -20.78 1.14 9.28
N VAL A 113 -22.00 1.69 9.24
CA VAL A 113 -22.57 2.57 10.27
C VAL A 113 -23.05 1.70 11.41
#